data_AF-A0AAE0AKG1-F1
#
_entry.id   AF-A0AAE0AKG1-F1
#
_cell.length_a   1.000
_cell.length_b   1.000
_cell.length_c   1.000
_cell.angle_alpha   90.00
_cell.angle_beta   90.00
_cell.angle_gamma   90.00
#
_symmetry.space_group_name_H-M   'P 1'
#
loop_
_entity.id
_entity.type
_entity.pdbx_description
1 polymer ?
#
loop_
_entity_poly.entity_id
_entity_poly.type
_entity_poly.pdbx_seq_one_letter_code
_entity_poly.pdbx_strand_id
1 'polypeptide(L)'
;MELLPKWEVLGPILLKPFGGQKSGKPGSFRMDMESFLPHQNGYFYVEPPQRKSLGETVWESRNSHIFEGKVVTLDYATDLVKFRVGWWFKHHSKGTLEPITAILLNFSDICVDKRKVKHYQKGLWCPPGVNGLKFNVDGSSRSKPGPAGIGGVLRNSDESNTTVIMAIHKALELCASRSILLDKDIIIVSDSMVVVSWVNKTDDFGSLKHVKLIYDIRGFMKLLRRTSVVYNPRHTNSFADDLAKKGL
;
A
#
# COMPACT_ATOMS: atom_id res chain seq x y z
N MET A 1 -26.18 -12.76 39.25
CA MET A 1 -24.87 -13.05 38.62
C MET A 1 -25.20 -13.53 37.21
N GLU A 2 -25.49 -12.59 36.31
CA GLU A 2 -25.98 -12.86 34.95
C GLU A 2 -24.90 -12.49 33.93
N LEU A 3 -24.56 -13.45 33.08
CA LEU A 3 -23.62 -13.32 31.98
C LEU A 3 -24.31 -12.60 30.82
N LEU A 4 -23.85 -11.40 30.47
CA LEU A 4 -24.24 -10.71 29.24
C LEU A 4 -23.49 -11.27 28.01
N PRO A 5 -24.11 -11.27 26.81
CA PRO A 5 -23.64 -12.06 25.68
C PRO A 5 -22.47 -11.44 24.93
N LYS A 6 -21.65 -12.32 24.35
CA LYS A 6 -20.59 -12.01 23.37
C LYS A 6 -21.20 -11.31 22.16
N TRP A 7 -20.71 -10.12 21.84
CA TRP A 7 -20.94 -9.49 20.55
C TRP A 7 -20.04 -10.17 19.51
N GLU A 8 -20.66 -10.70 18.45
CA GLU A 8 -19.96 -11.10 17.23
C GLU A 8 -19.66 -9.84 16.40
N VAL A 9 -18.41 -9.70 15.97
CA VAL A 9 -18.02 -8.68 14.98
C VAL A 9 -18.59 -9.10 13.64
N LEU A 10 -19.62 -8.39 13.18
CA LEU A 10 -20.11 -8.51 11.81
C LEU A 10 -19.03 -7.99 10.87
N GLY A 11 -18.47 -8.90 10.07
CA GLY A 11 -17.59 -8.57 8.95
C GLY A 11 -18.31 -7.75 7.87
N PRO A 12 -17.57 -7.26 6.86
CA PRO A 12 -18.13 -6.38 5.83
C PRO A 12 -19.28 -7.06 5.07
N ILE A 13 -20.45 -6.42 5.09
CA ILE A 13 -21.61 -6.80 4.30
C ILE A 13 -21.40 -6.28 2.87
N LEU A 14 -21.02 -7.18 1.98
CA LEU A 14 -20.92 -6.92 0.54
C LEU A 14 -22.31 -7.14 -0.09
N LEU A 15 -23.06 -6.07 -0.35
CA LEU A 15 -24.29 -6.17 -1.14
C LEU A 15 -23.90 -6.41 -2.61
N LYS A 16 -24.15 -7.63 -3.10
CA LYS A 16 -23.94 -7.97 -4.52
C LYS A 16 -25.06 -7.35 -5.37
N PRO A 17 -24.75 -6.78 -6.54
CA PRO A 17 -25.77 -6.52 -7.56
C PRO A 17 -26.28 -7.86 -8.12
N PHE A 18 -27.58 -7.93 -8.41
CA PHE A 18 -28.22 -9.05 -9.08
C PHE A 18 -27.57 -9.31 -10.45
N GLY A 19 -27.02 -10.51 -10.64
CA GLY A 19 -26.54 -10.99 -11.95
C GLY A 19 -25.50 -12.11 -11.88
N GLY A 20 -25.95 -13.36 -12.06
CA GLY A 20 -25.23 -14.50 -12.69
C GLY A 20 -23.91 -15.06 -12.10
N GLN A 21 -23.94 -16.31 -11.61
CA GLN A 21 -22.76 -17.20 -11.42
C GLN A 21 -22.13 -17.61 -12.78
N LYS A 22 -20.82 -17.94 -12.94
CA LYS A 22 -20.03 -19.08 -12.38
C LYS A 22 -18.51 -18.76 -12.52
N SER A 23 -17.68 -18.81 -11.47
CA SER A 23 -16.89 -19.90 -10.83
C SER A 23 -15.51 -20.22 -11.46
N GLY A 24 -14.42 -19.96 -10.72
CA GLY A 24 -13.06 -20.47 -10.96
C GLY A 24 -12.17 -20.32 -9.71
N LYS A 25 -11.47 -21.39 -9.30
CA LYS A 25 -10.65 -21.50 -8.07
C LYS A 25 -9.29 -20.78 -8.21
N PRO A 26 -8.64 -20.34 -7.11
CA PRO A 26 -7.29 -19.78 -7.18
C PRO A 26 -6.21 -20.87 -7.09
N GLY A 27 -5.34 -20.95 -8.09
CA GLY A 27 -4.08 -21.71 -8.06
C GLY A 27 -2.91 -20.81 -7.63
N SER A 28 -1.93 -21.39 -6.93
CA SER A 28 -0.69 -20.72 -6.53
C SER A 28 0.21 -20.44 -7.73
N PHE A 29 0.88 -19.29 -7.73
CA PHE A 29 1.76 -18.85 -8.83
C PHE A 29 3.21 -19.14 -8.47
N ARG A 30 3.87 -20.00 -9.26
CA ARG A 30 5.32 -20.19 -9.30
C ARG A 30 5.75 -19.88 -10.74
N MET A 31 6.58 -18.87 -10.94
CA MET A 31 7.13 -18.55 -12.27
C MET A 31 8.19 -19.60 -12.60
N ASP A 32 7.87 -20.48 -13.55
CA ASP A 32 8.82 -21.42 -14.14
C ASP A 32 9.26 -20.88 -15.50
N MET A 33 10.55 -20.51 -15.62
CA MET A 33 11.10 -19.91 -16.84
C MET A 33 11.25 -20.90 -18.01
N GLU A 34 10.97 -22.19 -17.80
CA GLU A 34 11.09 -23.23 -18.84
C GLU A 34 9.84 -23.42 -19.71
N SER A 35 8.73 -22.73 -19.42
CA SER A 35 7.48 -22.87 -20.18
C SER A 35 7.31 -21.85 -21.32
N PHE A 36 8.34 -21.67 -22.14
CA PHE A 36 8.22 -20.99 -23.44
C PHE A 36 7.87 -22.02 -24.52
N LEU A 37 6.61 -22.46 -24.57
CA LEU A 37 6.14 -23.24 -25.71
C LEU A 37 5.69 -22.31 -26.85
N PRO A 38 6.18 -22.50 -28.08
CA PRO A 38 5.80 -21.66 -29.21
C PRO A 38 4.34 -21.92 -29.62
N HIS A 39 3.55 -20.86 -29.73
CA HIS A 39 2.26 -20.89 -30.42
C HIS A 39 2.50 -20.79 -31.94
N GLN A 40 1.64 -21.44 -32.73
CA GLN A 40 1.78 -21.65 -34.19
C GLN A 40 1.99 -20.40 -35.08
N ASN A 41 1.96 -19.18 -34.54
CA ASN A 41 2.20 -17.93 -35.28
C ASN A 41 3.42 -17.12 -34.79
N GLY A 42 4.33 -17.71 -34.00
CA GLY A 42 5.61 -17.06 -33.65
C GLY A 42 5.54 -15.87 -32.67
N TYR A 43 4.37 -15.60 -32.09
CA TYR A 43 4.20 -14.58 -31.05
C TYR A 43 4.03 -15.22 -29.67
N PHE A 44 4.82 -14.76 -28.71
CA PHE A 44 4.67 -15.12 -27.31
C PHE A 44 3.53 -14.32 -26.68
N TYR A 45 2.54 -15.01 -26.13
CA TYR A 45 1.49 -14.38 -25.33
C TYR A 45 1.97 -14.27 -23.89
N VAL A 46 2.25 -13.04 -23.45
CA VAL A 46 2.49 -12.74 -22.04
C VAL A 46 1.20 -12.14 -21.49
N GLU A 47 0.63 -12.76 -20.45
CA GLU A 47 -0.54 -12.21 -19.78
C GLU A 47 -0.26 -10.77 -19.34
N PRO A 48 -1.19 -9.83 -19.59
CA PRO A 48 -1.01 -8.45 -19.17
C PRO A 48 -0.88 -8.42 -17.64
N PRO A 49 0.16 -7.74 -17.09
CA PRO A 49 0.32 -7.66 -15.65
C PRO A 49 -0.90 -7.01 -15.01
N GLN A 50 -1.24 -7.45 -13.79
CA GLN A 50 -2.26 -6.77 -12.99
C GLN A 50 -1.98 -5.25 -12.96
N ARG A 51 -3.05 -4.46 -13.06
CA ARG A 51 -2.99 -2.99 -13.14
C ARG A 51 -2.40 -2.41 -11.86
N LYS A 52 -1.07 -2.32 -11.82
CA LYS A 52 -0.32 -1.60 -10.78
C LYS A 52 0.20 -0.30 -11.36
N SER A 53 0.16 0.76 -10.55
CA SER A 53 0.75 2.04 -10.91
C SER A 53 2.28 1.93 -11.00
N LEU A 54 2.90 2.90 -11.69
CA LEU A 54 4.37 3.00 -11.74
C LEU A 54 4.97 3.11 -10.33
N GLY A 55 4.31 3.89 -9.46
CA GLY A 55 4.73 4.06 -8.07
C GLY A 55 4.67 2.76 -7.27
N GLU A 56 3.61 1.97 -7.43
CA GLU A 56 3.50 0.63 -6.80
C GLU A 56 4.60 -0.30 -7.27
N THR A 57 4.97 -0.24 -8.54
CA THR A 57 5.99 -1.13 -9.11
C THR A 57 7.38 -0.86 -8.55
N VAL A 58 7.77 0.41 -8.48
CA VAL A 58 9.05 0.81 -7.89
C VAL A 58 9.06 0.48 -6.39
N TRP A 59 7.94 0.73 -5.71
CA TRP A 59 7.80 0.42 -4.29
C TRP A 59 7.88 -1.09 -4.01
N GLU A 60 7.18 -1.92 -4.78
CA GLU A 60 7.24 -3.39 -4.66
C GLU A 60 8.64 -3.92 -4.94
N SER A 61 9.28 -3.46 -6.02
CA SER A 61 10.63 -3.89 -6.37
C SER A 61 11.64 -3.54 -5.26
N ARG A 62 11.57 -2.30 -4.74
CA ARG A 62 12.35 -1.86 -3.57
C ARG A 62 12.03 -2.71 -2.34
N ASN A 63 10.77 -2.98 -2.08
CA ASN A 63 10.33 -3.72 -0.90
C ASN A 63 10.70 -5.20 -0.98
N SER A 64 10.62 -5.85 -2.13
CA SER A 64 11.13 -7.20 -2.30
C SER A 64 12.65 -7.26 -2.14
N HIS A 65 13.37 -6.24 -2.61
CA HIS A 65 14.82 -6.16 -2.37
C HIS A 65 15.16 -6.01 -0.90
N ILE A 66 14.53 -5.02 -0.24
CA ILE A 66 14.73 -4.78 1.17
C ILE A 66 14.23 -6.02 1.92
N PHE A 67 12.94 -6.31 1.94
CA PHE A 67 12.30 -7.24 2.87
C PHE A 67 12.44 -8.73 2.54
N GLU A 68 12.58 -9.12 1.28
CA GLU A 68 12.71 -10.54 0.89
C GLU A 68 14.15 -10.93 0.55
N GLY A 69 15.09 -9.98 0.62
CA GLY A 69 16.50 -10.21 0.26
C GLY A 69 16.71 -10.52 -1.23
N LYS A 70 15.70 -10.29 -2.07
CA LYS A 70 15.81 -10.51 -3.52
C LYS A 70 16.82 -9.53 -4.10
N VAL A 71 17.78 -10.00 -4.88
CA VAL A 71 18.67 -9.10 -5.61
C VAL A 71 17.87 -8.50 -6.76
N VAL A 72 17.52 -7.22 -6.64
CA VAL A 72 16.90 -6.44 -7.71
C VAL A 72 18.01 -5.60 -8.34
N THR A 73 18.39 -5.94 -9.56
CA THR A 73 19.36 -5.13 -10.31
C THR A 73 18.70 -3.85 -10.82
N LEU A 74 19.50 -2.81 -11.02
CA LEU A 74 19.03 -1.56 -11.61
C LEU A 74 18.40 -1.79 -12.99
N ASP A 75 18.98 -2.71 -13.77
CA ASP A 75 18.48 -3.07 -15.10
C ASP A 75 17.09 -3.72 -15.01
N TYR A 76 16.90 -4.68 -14.09
CA TYR A 76 15.60 -5.31 -13.89
C TYR A 76 14.52 -4.29 -13.47
N ALA A 77 14.85 -3.40 -12.53
CA ALA A 77 13.90 -2.37 -12.08
C ALA A 77 13.57 -1.39 -13.22
N THR A 78 14.58 -1.01 -14.00
CA THR A 78 14.44 -0.16 -15.19
C THR A 78 13.54 -0.81 -16.23
N ASP A 79 13.77 -2.09 -16.54
CA ASP A 79 12.99 -2.83 -17.53
C ASP A 79 11.54 -3.03 -17.09
N LEU A 80 11.32 -3.31 -15.80
CA LEU A 80 9.97 -3.42 -15.23
C LEU A 80 9.20 -2.09 -15.34
N VAL A 81 9.88 -0.97 -15.09
CA VAL A 81 9.31 0.39 -15.27
C VAL A 81 8.98 0.64 -16.74
N LYS A 82 9.94 0.43 -17.64
CA LYS A 82 9.73 0.62 -19.09
C LYS A 82 8.58 -0.24 -19.59
N PHE A 83 8.53 -1.52 -19.23
CA PHE A 83 7.48 -2.45 -19.62
C PHE A 83 6.09 -1.97 -19.21
N ARG A 84 5.93 -1.49 -17.97
CA ARG A 84 4.64 -0.99 -17.49
C ARG A 84 4.24 0.33 -18.11
N VAL A 85 5.18 1.24 -18.33
CA VAL A 85 4.89 2.48 -19.07
C VAL A 85 4.51 2.18 -20.51
N GLY A 86 5.18 1.22 -21.17
CA GLY A 86 4.83 0.77 -22.51
C GLY A 86 3.42 0.19 -22.58
N TRP A 87 3.03 -0.65 -21.61
CA TRP A 87 1.65 -1.16 -21.50
C TRP A 87 0.63 -0.07 -21.21
N TRP A 88 0.95 0.86 -20.31
CA TRP A 88 0.10 2.00 -20.02
C TRP A 88 -0.11 2.85 -21.27
N PHE A 89 0.96 3.14 -22.00
CA PHE A 89 0.92 3.91 -23.24
C PHE A 89 0.04 3.21 -24.26
N LYS A 90 0.33 1.94 -24.59
CA LYS A 90 -0.47 1.11 -25.51
C LYS A 90 -1.96 1.08 -25.19
N HIS A 91 -2.33 1.12 -23.92
CA HIS A 91 -3.74 1.13 -23.50
C HIS A 91 -4.41 2.51 -23.67
N HIS A 92 -3.65 3.60 -23.60
CA HIS A 92 -4.17 4.97 -23.66
C HIS A 92 -4.00 5.63 -25.03
N SER A 93 -3.04 5.20 -25.84
CA SER A 93 -2.88 5.59 -27.23
C SER A 93 -3.92 4.82 -28.07
N LYS A 94 -5.11 5.40 -28.17
CA LYS A 94 -6.17 4.88 -29.06
C LYS A 94 -5.63 4.85 -30.50
N GLY A 95 -5.24 3.68 -30.99
CA GLY A 95 -4.91 3.46 -32.41
C GLY A 95 -3.43 3.25 -32.76
N THR A 96 -2.49 3.20 -31.81
CA THR A 96 -1.12 2.79 -32.14
C THR A 96 -1.03 1.26 -32.25
N LEU A 97 -0.78 0.74 -33.46
CA LEU A 97 -0.49 -0.69 -33.71
C LEU A 97 0.95 -1.07 -33.36
N GLU A 98 1.76 -0.12 -32.90
CA GLU A 98 3.15 -0.35 -32.55
C GLU A 98 3.30 -1.48 -31.52
N PRO A 99 4.19 -2.45 -31.77
CA PRO A 99 4.51 -3.47 -30.78
C PRO A 99 5.14 -2.80 -29.55
N ILE A 100 4.93 -3.39 -28.38
CA ILE A 100 5.44 -2.82 -27.12
C ILE A 100 6.96 -2.64 -27.16
N THR A 101 7.68 -3.50 -27.90
CA THR A 101 9.12 -3.41 -28.12
C THR A 101 9.53 -2.12 -28.83
N ALA A 102 8.76 -1.64 -29.80
CA ALA A 102 9.03 -0.35 -30.46
C ALA A 102 8.88 0.83 -29.49
N ILE A 103 7.89 0.77 -28.59
CA ILE A 103 7.70 1.76 -27.53
C ILE A 103 8.87 1.71 -26.52
N LEU A 104 9.38 0.52 -26.20
CA LEU A 104 10.49 0.33 -25.27
C LEU A 104 11.84 0.80 -25.84
N LEU A 105 12.06 0.63 -27.14
CA LEU A 105 13.29 1.07 -27.83
C LEU A 105 13.35 2.59 -27.98
N ASN A 106 12.21 3.23 -28.22
CA ASN A 106 12.12 4.68 -28.44
C ASN A 106 11.58 5.42 -27.21
N PHE A 107 11.86 4.91 -26.01
CA PHE A 107 11.28 5.42 -24.76
C PHE A 107 11.63 6.90 -24.50
N SER A 108 12.81 7.35 -24.96
CA SER A 108 13.25 8.74 -24.91
C SER A 108 12.37 9.70 -25.69
N ASP A 109 11.68 9.19 -26.72
CA ASP A 109 10.94 10.00 -27.68
C ASP A 109 9.46 10.11 -27.29
N ILE A 110 9.05 9.42 -26.21
CA ILE A 110 7.69 9.47 -25.68
C ILE A 110 7.49 10.77 -24.92
N CYS A 111 6.90 11.78 -25.59
CA CYS A 111 6.35 12.95 -24.91
C CYS A 111 4.98 12.64 -24.32
N VAL A 112 4.86 12.65 -23.00
CA VAL A 112 3.56 12.65 -22.31
C VAL A 112 3.19 14.10 -22.03
N ASP A 113 2.08 14.57 -22.61
CA ASP A 113 1.53 15.87 -22.26
C ASP A 113 1.32 15.95 -20.75
N LYS A 114 1.94 16.95 -20.12
CA LYS A 114 1.76 17.22 -18.70
C LYS A 114 0.29 17.58 -18.50
N ARG A 115 -0.54 16.63 -18.05
CA ARG A 115 -1.89 16.97 -17.60
C ARG A 115 -1.74 18.00 -16.49
N LYS A 116 -2.54 19.07 -16.57
CA LYS A 116 -2.71 19.99 -15.44
C LYS A 116 -3.12 19.15 -14.23
N VAL A 117 -2.21 19.03 -13.28
CA VAL A 117 -2.49 18.37 -12.02
C VAL A 117 -3.60 19.20 -11.38
N LYS A 118 -4.79 18.62 -11.26
CA LYS A 118 -5.86 19.26 -10.49
C LYS A 118 -5.35 19.31 -9.05
N HIS A 119 -5.07 20.52 -8.56
CA HIS A 119 -4.83 20.74 -7.15
C HIS A 119 -6.13 20.50 -6.40
N TYR A 120 -6.34 19.26 -5.98
CA TYR A 120 -7.35 18.98 -4.97
C TYR A 120 -6.84 19.62 -3.68
N GLN A 121 -7.65 20.51 -3.08
CA GLN A 121 -7.46 20.81 -1.67
C GLN A 121 -7.73 19.51 -0.91
N LYS A 122 -6.66 18.83 -0.48
CA LYS A 122 -6.76 17.68 0.41
C LYS A 122 -7.36 18.21 1.72
N GLY A 123 -8.68 18.11 1.87
CA GLY A 123 -9.32 18.28 3.17
C GLY A 123 -8.65 17.31 4.14
N LEU A 124 -8.09 17.85 5.22
CA LEU A 124 -7.50 17.03 6.28
C LEU A 124 -8.59 16.14 6.87
N TRP A 125 -8.39 14.82 6.82
CA TRP A 125 -9.30 13.91 7.50
C TRP A 125 -9.15 14.08 9.02
N CYS A 126 -10.26 14.39 9.68
CA CYS A 126 -10.37 14.37 11.13
C CYS A 126 -11.05 13.07 11.60
N PRO A 127 -10.51 12.39 12.63
CA PRO A 127 -11.17 11.26 13.26
C PRO A 127 -12.51 11.69 13.88
N PRO A 128 -13.48 10.77 14.04
CA PRO A 128 -14.65 11.03 14.87
C PRO A 128 -14.23 11.28 16.33
N GLY A 129 -15.12 11.90 17.11
CA GLY A 129 -14.95 12.00 18.56
C GLY A 129 -14.84 10.62 19.22
N VAL A 130 -14.39 10.57 20.48
CA VAL A 130 -14.30 9.33 21.26
C VAL A 130 -15.66 8.60 21.25
N ASN A 131 -15.66 7.29 21.01
CA ASN A 131 -16.84 6.44 20.78
C ASN A 131 -17.67 6.77 19.53
N GLY A 132 -17.22 7.69 18.69
CA GLY A 132 -17.87 8.02 17.43
C GLY A 132 -17.45 7.09 16.29
N LEU A 133 -18.40 6.77 15.42
CA LEU A 133 -18.15 6.14 14.13
C LEU A 133 -18.33 7.19 13.02
N LYS A 134 -17.42 7.21 12.05
CA LYS A 134 -17.50 8.07 10.87
C LYS A 134 -17.58 7.20 9.64
N PHE A 135 -18.67 7.36 8.89
CA PHE A 135 -18.85 6.67 7.61
C PHE A 135 -18.62 7.65 6.46
N ASN A 136 -17.55 7.43 5.71
CA ASN A 136 -17.24 8.18 4.49
C ASN A 136 -17.83 7.42 3.30
N VAL A 137 -18.75 8.02 2.53
CA VAL A 137 -19.35 7.40 1.34
C VAL A 137 -19.05 8.21 0.08
N ASP A 138 -18.88 7.55 -1.06
CA ASP A 138 -18.67 8.17 -2.36
C ASP A 138 -19.37 7.39 -3.48
N GLY A 139 -19.74 8.09 -4.55
CA GLY A 139 -20.38 7.53 -5.74
C GLY A 139 -19.58 7.88 -6.99
N SER A 140 -19.33 6.88 -7.83
CA SER A 140 -18.63 7.05 -9.11
C SER A 140 -19.54 6.66 -10.27
N SER A 141 -19.58 7.48 -11.32
CA SER A 141 -20.29 7.17 -12.57
C SER A 141 -19.41 7.50 -13.77
N ARG A 142 -19.44 6.63 -14.79
CA ARG A 142 -18.64 6.79 -16.03
C ARG A 142 -19.20 7.84 -16.99
N SER A 143 -20.53 8.04 -17.02
CA SER A 143 -21.21 8.97 -17.92
C SER A 143 -22.67 9.15 -17.51
N LYS A 144 -23.34 10.15 -18.10
CA LYS A 144 -24.81 10.30 -18.02
C LYS A 144 -25.43 9.98 -19.39
N PRO A 145 -26.16 8.86 -19.58
CA PRO A 145 -26.24 7.68 -18.72
C PRO A 145 -24.97 6.80 -18.83
N GLY A 146 -24.67 6.01 -17.79
CA GLY A 146 -23.50 5.13 -17.76
C GLY A 146 -23.44 4.31 -16.48
N PRO A 147 -22.61 3.24 -16.43
CA PRO A 147 -22.43 2.44 -15.23
C PRO A 147 -21.98 3.28 -14.04
N ALA A 148 -22.62 3.03 -12.89
CA ALA A 148 -22.34 3.69 -11.63
C ALA A 148 -22.05 2.68 -10.51
N GLY A 149 -21.27 3.10 -9.52
CA GLY A 149 -20.94 2.34 -8.33
C GLY A 149 -20.90 3.25 -7.10
N ILE A 150 -21.15 2.66 -5.94
CA ILE A 150 -21.04 3.32 -4.63
C ILE A 150 -19.98 2.62 -3.80
N GLY A 151 -19.29 3.37 -2.95
CA GLY A 151 -18.32 2.85 -1.99
C GLY A 151 -18.38 3.61 -0.68
N GLY A 152 -17.96 2.97 0.41
CA GLY A 152 -17.86 3.65 1.70
C GLY A 152 -16.87 2.98 2.67
N VAL A 153 -16.37 3.76 3.63
CA VAL A 153 -15.42 3.33 4.67
C VAL A 153 -15.92 3.79 6.03
N LEU A 154 -16.15 2.83 6.94
CA LEU A 154 -16.50 3.09 8.34
C LEU A 154 -15.21 3.10 9.17
N ARG A 155 -15.02 4.16 9.95
CA ARG A 155 -13.83 4.33 10.81
C ARG A 155 -14.26 4.72 12.21
N ASN A 156 -13.55 4.24 13.22
CA ASN A 156 -13.65 4.73 14.60
C ASN A 156 -12.44 5.62 14.95
N SER A 157 -12.44 6.18 16.17
CA SER A 157 -11.32 6.99 16.70
C SER A 157 -10.04 6.18 16.97
N ASP A 158 -10.16 4.85 17.12
CA ASP A 158 -9.13 3.96 17.64
C ASP A 158 -8.27 3.28 16.58
N GLU A 159 -8.83 3.05 15.39
CA GLU A 159 -8.20 2.37 14.26
C GLU A 159 -6.98 3.15 13.76
N SER A 160 -7.02 4.48 13.87
CA SER A 160 -5.87 5.32 13.50
C SER A 160 -4.65 5.07 14.38
N ASN A 161 -4.84 4.82 15.68
CA ASN A 161 -3.70 4.64 16.58
C ASN A 161 -3.15 3.21 16.49
N THR A 162 -4.02 2.22 16.37
CA THR A 162 -3.61 0.81 16.24
C THR A 162 -2.74 0.60 14.99
N THR A 163 -3.16 1.16 13.85
CA THR A 163 -2.41 1.07 12.59
C THR A 163 -1.04 1.76 12.69
N VAL A 164 -0.96 2.92 13.34
CA VAL A 164 0.32 3.63 13.55
C VAL A 164 1.24 2.85 14.49
N ILE A 165 0.73 2.27 15.58
CA ILE A 165 1.52 1.41 16.48
C ILE A 165 2.08 0.21 15.70
N MET A 166 1.24 -0.46 14.90
CA MET A 166 1.69 -1.59 14.08
C MET A 166 2.74 -1.18 13.04
N ALA A 167 2.61 0.01 12.43
CA ALA A 167 3.60 0.53 11.51
C ALA A 167 4.96 0.77 12.19
N ILE A 168 4.97 1.37 13.38
CA ILE A 168 6.19 1.59 14.17
C ILE A 168 6.80 0.25 14.59
N HIS A 169 5.99 -0.67 15.12
CA HIS A 169 6.44 -2.02 15.49
C HIS A 169 7.10 -2.71 14.29
N LYS A 170 6.43 -2.72 13.13
CA LYS A 170 6.95 -3.39 11.93
C LYS A 170 8.25 -2.76 11.44
N ALA A 171 8.35 -1.42 11.44
CA ALA A 171 9.58 -0.73 11.06
C ALA A 171 10.75 -1.13 11.95
N LEU A 172 10.55 -1.17 13.27
CA LEU A 172 11.59 -1.54 14.23
C LEU A 172 11.97 -3.03 14.16
N GLU A 173 11.00 -3.93 14.01
CA GLU A 173 11.25 -5.36 13.78
C GLU A 173 12.12 -5.58 12.53
N LEU A 174 11.82 -4.86 11.45
CA LEU A 174 12.59 -4.93 10.20
C LEU A 174 14.00 -4.36 10.33
N CYS A 175 14.19 -3.35 11.19
CA CYS A 175 15.52 -2.84 11.51
C CYS A 175 16.30 -3.84 12.38
N ALA A 176 15.66 -4.38 13.42
CA ALA A 176 16.26 -5.34 14.34
C ALA A 176 16.66 -6.66 13.68
N SER A 177 15.92 -7.10 12.67
CA SER A 177 16.24 -8.32 11.91
C SER A 177 17.44 -8.18 10.97
N ARG A 178 18.04 -6.98 10.84
CA ARG A 178 19.20 -6.73 9.98
C ARG A 178 20.41 -6.31 10.78
N SER A 179 21.43 -7.17 10.82
CA SER A 179 22.70 -6.90 11.49
C SER A 179 23.35 -5.58 11.03
N ILE A 180 23.28 -5.27 9.73
CA ILE A 180 23.84 -4.01 9.15
C ILE A 180 23.21 -2.73 9.72
N LEU A 181 22.01 -2.81 10.30
CA LEU A 181 21.29 -1.67 10.87
C LEU A 181 21.47 -1.54 12.39
N LEU A 182 22.00 -2.56 13.08
CA LEU A 182 22.13 -2.56 14.55
C LEU A 182 23.02 -1.42 15.07
N ASP A 183 24.05 -1.04 14.30
CA ASP A 183 24.98 0.03 14.65
C ASP A 183 24.63 1.37 14.01
N LYS A 184 23.44 1.54 13.42
CA LYS A 184 23.00 2.80 12.80
C LYS A 184 22.14 3.63 13.75
N ASP A 185 22.16 4.94 13.54
CA ASP A 185 21.19 5.85 14.16
C ASP A 185 19.85 5.74 13.41
N ILE A 186 18.79 5.33 14.12
CA ILE A 186 17.47 5.08 13.54
C ILE A 186 16.48 6.08 14.11
N ILE A 187 15.79 6.81 13.22
CA ILE A 187 14.74 7.75 13.59
C ILE A 187 13.45 7.31 12.90
N ILE A 188 12.48 6.86 13.70
CA ILE A 188 11.13 6.56 13.21
C ILE A 188 10.29 7.82 13.38
N VAL A 189 9.70 8.28 12.28
CA VAL A 189 8.89 9.50 12.25
C VAL A 189 7.41 9.14 12.11
N SER A 190 6.56 9.66 13.00
CA SER A 190 5.11 9.43 12.99
C SER A 190 4.32 10.74 13.07
N ASP A 191 3.17 10.79 12.41
CA ASP A 191 2.23 11.92 12.48
C ASP A 191 1.19 11.79 13.61
N SER A 192 1.30 10.77 14.47
CA SER A 192 0.46 10.62 15.66
C SER A 192 1.24 10.99 16.91
N MET A 193 1.05 12.23 17.38
CA MET A 193 1.65 12.71 18.64
C MET A 193 1.28 11.81 19.82
N VAL A 194 0.04 11.30 19.83
CA VAL A 194 -0.47 10.39 20.86
C VAL A 194 0.33 9.09 20.89
N VAL A 195 0.48 8.42 19.75
CA VAL A 195 1.23 7.16 19.68
C VAL A 195 2.70 7.36 20.00
N VAL A 196 3.32 8.44 19.52
CA VAL A 196 4.71 8.78 19.87
C VAL A 196 4.86 8.95 21.38
N SER A 197 3.88 9.58 22.04
CA SER A 197 3.91 9.75 23.49
C SER A 197 3.82 8.41 24.24
N TRP A 198 2.99 7.47 23.78
CA TRP A 198 2.89 6.14 24.38
C TRP A 198 4.15 5.32 24.20
N VAL A 199 4.79 5.42 23.03
CA VAL A 199 6.05 4.70 22.78
C VAL A 199 7.17 5.20 23.69
N ASN A 200 7.28 6.53 23.85
CA ASN A 200 8.39 7.16 24.56
C ASN A 200 8.22 7.25 26.08
N LYS A 201 6.99 7.30 26.60
CA LYS A 201 6.71 7.29 28.05
C LYS A 201 6.72 5.87 28.59
N THR A 202 6.96 5.67 29.88
CA THR A 202 6.99 4.33 30.49
C THR A 202 5.65 3.88 31.07
N ASP A 203 4.78 4.84 31.39
CA ASP A 203 3.59 4.71 32.23
C ASP A 203 2.27 4.80 31.45
N ASP A 204 2.29 5.25 30.19
CA ASP A 204 1.11 5.35 29.34
C ASP A 204 1.20 4.41 28.14
N PHE A 205 0.09 3.71 27.88
CA PHE A 205 -0.07 2.76 26.79
C PHE A 205 -1.32 3.06 25.93
N GLY A 206 -2.12 4.06 26.32
CA GLY A 206 -3.38 4.40 25.69
C GLY A 206 -4.51 3.40 25.94
N SER A 207 -4.31 2.14 25.56
CA SER A 207 -5.31 1.08 25.65
C SER A 207 -4.66 -0.27 26.00
N LEU A 208 -5.37 -1.10 26.76
CA LEU A 208 -4.91 -2.45 27.15
C LEU A 208 -4.56 -3.32 25.94
N LYS A 209 -5.25 -3.14 24.80
CA LYS A 209 -4.99 -3.88 23.56
C LYS A 209 -3.62 -3.57 22.94
N HIS A 210 -3.00 -2.44 23.30
CA HIS A 210 -1.74 -1.98 22.73
C HIS A 210 -0.52 -2.29 23.61
N VAL A 211 -0.73 -2.68 24.87
CA VAL A 211 0.34 -2.88 25.87
C VAL A 211 1.44 -3.80 25.34
N LYS A 212 1.07 -4.97 24.78
CA LYS A 212 2.05 -5.92 24.24
C LYS A 212 2.90 -5.31 23.12
N LEU A 213 2.25 -4.71 22.12
CA LEU A 213 2.95 -4.08 20.98
C LEU A 213 3.87 -2.95 21.43
N ILE A 214 3.46 -2.16 22.41
CA ILE A 214 4.28 -1.07 22.95
C ILE A 214 5.50 -1.62 23.70
N TYR A 215 5.35 -2.71 24.47
CA TYR A 215 6.49 -3.38 25.08
C TYR A 215 7.46 -3.94 24.03
N ASP A 216 6.95 -4.56 22.97
CA ASP A 216 7.77 -5.07 21.87
C ASP A 216 8.53 -3.93 21.18
N ILE A 217 7.85 -2.80 20.88
CA ILE A 217 8.47 -1.58 20.34
C ILE A 217 9.61 -1.09 21.23
N ARG A 218 9.36 -0.93 22.54
CA ARG A 218 10.38 -0.48 23.50
C ARG A 218 11.53 -1.49 23.59
N GLY A 219 11.25 -2.78 23.47
CA GLY A 219 12.26 -3.84 23.38
C GLY A 219 13.16 -3.67 22.16
N PHE A 220 12.58 -3.46 20.98
CA PHE A 220 13.36 -3.20 19.75
C PHE A 220 14.18 -1.92 19.85
N MET A 221 13.64 -0.85 20.45
CA MET A 221 14.40 0.39 20.67
C MET A 221 15.61 0.18 21.58
N LYS A 222 15.52 -0.71 22.58
CA LYS A 222 16.68 -1.07 23.42
C LYS A 222 17.71 -1.91 22.66
N LEU A 223 17.25 -2.81 21.80
CA LEU A 223 18.12 -3.64 20.96
C LEU A 223 18.88 -2.77 19.94
N LEU A 224 18.18 -1.83 19.31
CA LEU A 224 18.71 -0.89 18.35
C LEU A 224 19.28 0.34 19.10
N ARG A 225 20.52 0.21 19.61
CA ARG A 225 21.19 1.11 20.57
C ARG A 225 20.97 2.62 20.40
N ARG A 226 20.76 3.11 19.17
CA ARG A 226 20.61 4.53 18.84
C ARG A 226 19.32 4.80 18.07
N THR A 227 18.19 4.44 18.69
CA THR A 227 16.86 4.58 18.08
C THR A 227 15.99 5.59 18.79
N SER A 228 15.26 6.39 18.02
CA SER A 228 14.24 7.31 18.53
C SER A 228 12.97 7.24 17.70
N VAL A 229 11.84 7.51 18.35
CA VAL A 229 10.54 7.70 17.70
C VAL A 229 10.10 9.13 17.92
N VAL A 230 9.92 9.91 16.85
CA VAL A 230 9.64 11.35 16.92
C VAL A 230 8.33 11.69 16.22
N TYR A 231 7.66 12.71 16.75
CA TYR A 231 6.47 13.26 16.13
C TYR A 231 6.85 14.26 15.04
N ASN A 232 6.19 14.16 13.89
CA ASN A 232 6.28 15.13 12.81
C ASN A 232 4.88 15.36 12.22
N PRO A 233 4.40 16.61 12.09
CA PRO A 233 3.07 16.89 11.58
C PRO A 233 2.76 16.23 10.23
N ARG A 234 1.49 15.84 10.00
CA ARG A 234 1.08 15.14 8.78
C ARG A 234 1.48 15.84 7.47
N HIS A 235 1.47 17.18 7.44
CA HIS A 235 1.80 17.94 6.24
C HIS A 235 3.28 17.81 5.82
N THR A 236 4.19 17.52 6.77
CA THR A 236 5.60 17.22 6.50
C THR A 236 5.88 15.71 6.34
N ASN A 237 4.87 14.85 6.54
CA ASN A 237 4.95 13.40 6.38
C ASN A 237 4.13 12.88 5.18
N SER A 238 3.92 13.73 4.18
CA SER A 238 3.04 13.45 3.03
C SER A 238 3.46 12.22 2.22
N PHE A 239 4.76 11.95 2.11
CA PHE A 239 5.27 10.79 1.37
C PHE A 239 4.88 9.46 2.02
N ALA A 240 5.02 9.34 3.34
CA ALA A 240 4.63 8.13 4.06
C ALA A 240 3.10 7.92 4.03
N ASP A 241 2.33 9.00 4.18
CA ASP A 241 0.86 8.99 4.05
C ASP A 241 0.41 8.52 2.66
N ASP A 242 1.06 9.03 1.59
CA ASP A 242 0.76 8.61 0.23
C ASP A 242 1.16 7.14 -0.03
N LEU A 243 2.23 6.63 0.58
CA LEU A 243 2.58 5.21 0.51
C LEU A 243 1.58 4.31 1.25
N ALA A 244 1.16 4.70 2.45
CA ALA A 244 0.19 3.95 3.21
C ALA A 244 -1.15 3.84 2.46
N LYS A 245 -1.60 4.93 1.83
CA LYS A 245 -2.83 4.97 1.02
C LYS A 245 -2.78 4.08 -0.22
N LYS A 246 -1.60 3.87 -0.80
CA LYS A 246 -1.42 2.98 -1.95
C LYS A 246 -1.43 1.50 -1.58
N GLY A 247 -1.22 1.18 -0.30
CA GLY A 247 -1.28 -0.20 0.21
C GLY A 247 -2.68 -0.66 0.61
N LEU A 248 -3.69 0.21 0.51
CA LEU A 248 -5.12 -0.10 0.71
C LEU A 248 -5.77 -0.42 -0.64
#